data_AF-A0A9N8KMQ1-F1
#
_entry.id   AF-A0A9N8KMQ1-F1
#
_cell.length_a   1.000
_cell.length_b   1.000
_cell.length_c   1.000
_cell.angle_alpha   90.00
_cell.angle_beta   90.00
_cell.angle_gamma   90.00
#
_symmetry.space_group_name_H-M   'P 1'
#
loop_
_entity.id
_entity.type
_entity.pdbx_description
1 polymer ?
#
loop_
_entity_poly.entity_id
_entity_poly.type
_entity_poly.pdbx_seq_one_letter_code
_entity_poly.pdbx_strand_id
1 'polypeptide(L)'
;MSDIQLYLVEADKNKDEAGRLAASSAAALANGDLKLVQLIENAGEYINHEDANMRIKSLSYLADVLEQVAPKVLKGQQRNLLCGFILTRVADDSEGTGHCARALMALEKLGKWDSDTAANIANTWVVPVQLGSKARD
;
A
#
# COMPACT_ATOMS: atom_id res chain seq x y z
N MET A 1 1.72 4.29 -20.74
CA MET A 1 0.99 3.70 -19.62
C MET A 1 1.98 3.46 -18.50
N SER A 2 1.65 3.84 -17.28
CA SER A 2 2.48 3.54 -16.10
C SER A 2 2.37 2.07 -15.71
N ASP A 3 3.34 1.53 -14.97
CA ASP A 3 3.32 0.14 -14.48
C ASP A 3 2.03 -0.18 -13.70
N ILE A 4 1.52 0.77 -12.91
CA ILE A 4 0.26 0.58 -12.19
C ILE A 4 -0.93 0.45 -13.15
N GLN A 5 -1.00 1.24 -14.22
CA GLN A 5 -2.10 1.14 -15.20
C GLN A 5 -2.14 -0.24 -15.86
N LEU A 6 -0.96 -0.76 -16.22
CA LEU A 6 -0.83 -2.11 -16.77
C LEU A 6 -1.19 -3.15 -15.71
N TYR A 7 -0.73 -2.96 -14.46
CA TYR A 7 -1.02 -3.88 -13.37
C TYR A 7 -2.54 -4.00 -13.14
N LEU A 8 -3.27 -2.89 -13.13
CA LEU A 8 -4.73 -2.89 -12.93
C LEU A 8 -5.48 -3.70 -14.00
N VAL A 9 -4.95 -3.74 -15.22
CA VAL A 9 -5.50 -4.53 -16.34
C VAL A 9 -5.17 -6.02 -16.18
N GLU A 10 -3.96 -6.34 -15.73
CA GLU A 10 -3.43 -7.71 -15.66
C GLU A 10 -3.76 -8.44 -14.35
N ALA A 11 -4.06 -7.74 -13.25
CA ALA A 11 -4.26 -8.32 -11.91
C ALA A 11 -5.25 -9.51 -11.87
N ASP A 12 -6.31 -9.45 -12.70
CA ASP A 12 -7.33 -10.51 -12.78
C ASP A 12 -7.07 -11.53 -13.89
N LYS A 13 -6.19 -11.21 -14.85
CA LYS A 13 -6.00 -12.00 -16.08
C LYS A 13 -4.71 -12.82 -16.04
N ASN A 14 -3.63 -12.20 -15.57
CA ASN A 14 -2.29 -12.74 -15.61
C ASN A 14 -1.50 -12.27 -14.37
N LYS A 15 -1.58 -13.07 -13.31
CA LYS A 15 -0.88 -12.79 -12.04
C LYS A 15 0.64 -12.73 -12.20
N ASP A 16 1.20 -13.49 -13.14
CA ASP A 16 2.64 -13.46 -13.40
C ASP A 16 3.07 -12.13 -14.02
N GLU A 17 2.27 -11.60 -14.95
CA GLU A 17 2.53 -10.29 -15.55
C GLU A 17 2.34 -9.17 -14.53
N ALA A 18 1.28 -9.22 -13.72
CA ALA A 18 1.08 -8.29 -12.61
C ALA A 18 2.27 -8.30 -11.64
N GLY A 19 2.79 -9.49 -11.29
CA GLY A 19 4.00 -9.63 -10.48
C GLY A 19 5.25 -9.04 -11.15
N ARG A 20 5.42 -9.20 -12.46
CA ARG A 20 6.52 -8.58 -13.23
C ARG A 20 6.45 -7.06 -13.22
N LEU A 21 5.26 -6.47 -13.36
CA LEU A 21 5.07 -5.03 -13.31
C LEU A 21 5.38 -4.46 -11.93
N ALA A 22 4.97 -5.15 -10.87
CA ALA A 22 5.33 -4.77 -9.51
C ALA A 22 6.86 -4.87 -9.26
N ALA A 23 7.49 -5.93 -9.74
CA ALA A 23 8.94 -6.09 -9.65
C ALA A 23 9.70 -5.02 -10.47
N SER A 24 9.19 -4.64 -11.64
CA SER A 24 9.72 -3.53 -12.45
C SER A 24 9.71 -2.22 -11.67
N SER A 25 8.59 -1.89 -11.03
CA SER A 25 8.47 -0.69 -10.19
C SER A 25 9.40 -0.74 -8.96
N ALA A 26 9.57 -1.90 -8.34
CA ALA A 26 10.52 -2.09 -7.24
C ALA A 26 11.98 -1.90 -7.70
N ALA A 27 12.34 -2.39 -8.88
CA ALA A 27 13.65 -2.17 -9.47
C ALA A 27 13.88 -0.68 -9.81
N ALA A 28 12.87 0.01 -10.34
CA ALA A 28 12.92 1.45 -10.60
C ALA A 28 13.11 2.28 -9.30
N LEU A 29 12.49 1.86 -8.19
CA LEU A 29 12.74 2.45 -6.87
C LEU A 29 14.21 2.25 -6.44
N ALA A 30 14.75 1.05 -6.64
CA ALA A 30 16.12 0.71 -6.26
C ALA A 30 17.17 1.49 -7.08
N ASN A 31 16.92 1.68 -8.38
CA ASN A 31 17.79 2.43 -9.28
C ASN A 31 17.62 3.95 -9.13
N GLY A 32 16.54 4.40 -8.50
CA GLY A 32 16.21 5.80 -8.33
C GLY A 32 15.51 6.44 -9.53
N ASP A 33 15.14 5.64 -10.53
CA ASP A 33 14.36 6.01 -11.71
C ASP A 33 12.91 6.35 -11.33
N LEU A 34 12.39 5.70 -10.30
CA LEU A 34 11.10 6.00 -9.68
C LEU A 34 11.32 6.56 -8.27
N LYS A 35 10.71 7.71 -7.97
CA LYS A 35 10.69 8.22 -6.60
C LYS A 35 9.53 7.62 -5.83
N LEU A 36 9.72 7.39 -4.53
CA LEU A 36 8.66 6.83 -3.69
C LEU A 36 7.39 7.70 -3.68
N VAL A 37 7.56 9.02 -3.60
CA VAL A 37 6.43 9.96 -3.61
C VAL A 37 5.62 9.78 -4.89
N GLN A 38 6.29 9.66 -6.04
CA GLN A 38 5.65 9.42 -7.32
C GLN A 38 4.93 8.06 -7.39
N LEU A 39 5.49 7.00 -6.79
CA LEU A 39 4.79 5.71 -6.66
C LEU A 39 3.49 5.86 -5.86
N ILE A 40 3.54 6.56 -4.73
CA ILE A 40 2.37 6.79 -3.87
C ILE A 40 1.34 7.66 -4.58
N GLU A 41 1.75 8.72 -5.28
CA GLU A 41 0.86 9.58 -6.05
C GLU A 41 0.16 8.81 -7.16
N ASN A 42 0.91 8.06 -7.97
CA ASN A 42 0.37 7.22 -9.04
C ASN A 42 -0.62 6.18 -8.49
N ALA A 43 -0.34 5.58 -7.33
CA ALA A 43 -1.27 4.66 -6.68
C ALA A 43 -2.48 5.37 -6.06
N GLY A 44 -2.27 6.57 -5.50
CA GLY A 44 -3.28 7.39 -4.86
C GLY A 44 -4.42 7.80 -5.80
N GLU A 45 -4.14 7.97 -7.10
CA GLU A 45 -5.16 8.22 -8.12
C GLU A 45 -6.22 7.12 -8.19
N TYR A 46 -5.83 5.87 -7.95
CA TYR A 46 -6.70 4.71 -8.06
C TYR A 46 -7.16 4.16 -6.70
N ILE A 47 -6.39 4.40 -5.64
CA ILE A 47 -6.75 4.04 -4.27
C ILE A 47 -7.96 4.85 -3.76
N ASN A 48 -8.19 6.05 -4.30
CA ASN A 48 -9.38 6.86 -4.00
C ASN A 48 -10.49 6.71 -5.06
N HIS A 49 -10.43 5.69 -5.92
CA HIS A 49 -11.37 5.52 -7.02
C HIS A 49 -12.76 5.06 -6.53
N GLU A 50 -13.83 5.44 -7.24
CA GLU A 50 -15.21 5.07 -6.87
C GLU A 50 -15.44 3.56 -6.96
N ASP A 51 -14.87 2.92 -7.99
CA ASP A 51 -14.84 1.45 -8.13
C ASP A 51 -13.96 0.79 -7.06
N ALA A 52 -14.59 -0.02 -6.19
CA ALA A 52 -13.92 -0.80 -5.16
C ALA A 52 -12.86 -1.75 -5.72
N ASN A 53 -13.10 -2.36 -6.88
CA ASN A 53 -12.14 -3.27 -7.50
C ASN A 53 -10.85 -2.53 -7.90
N MET A 54 -10.98 -1.28 -8.39
CA MET A 54 -9.81 -0.44 -8.68
C MET A 54 -9.03 -0.13 -7.40
N ARG A 55 -9.71 0.28 -6.33
CA ARG A 55 -9.05 0.56 -5.04
C ARG A 55 -8.29 -0.67 -4.50
N ILE A 56 -8.94 -1.82 -4.49
CA ILE A 56 -8.37 -3.10 -4.02
C ILE A 56 -7.14 -3.47 -4.84
N LYS A 57 -7.21 -3.41 -6.17
CA LYS A 57 -6.08 -3.73 -7.04
C LYS A 57 -4.91 -2.76 -6.88
N SER A 58 -5.17 -1.49 -6.64
CA SER A 58 -4.10 -0.51 -6.40
C SER A 58 -3.41 -0.72 -5.06
N LEU A 59 -4.15 -1.11 -4.02
CA LEU A 59 -3.56 -1.55 -2.75
C LEU A 59 -2.78 -2.86 -2.93
N SER A 60 -3.27 -3.78 -3.76
CA SER A 60 -2.55 -5.01 -4.12
C SER A 60 -1.24 -4.70 -4.84
N TYR A 61 -1.25 -3.77 -5.79
CA TYR A 61 -0.05 -3.31 -6.49
C TYR A 61 0.98 -2.75 -5.52
N LEU A 62 0.60 -1.85 -4.60
CA LEU A 62 1.53 -1.31 -3.61
C LEU A 62 2.13 -2.43 -2.74
N ALA A 63 1.30 -3.37 -2.29
CA ALA A 63 1.78 -4.49 -1.50
C ALA A 63 2.78 -5.36 -2.30
N ASP A 64 2.47 -5.69 -3.56
CA ASP A 64 3.38 -6.46 -4.44
C ASP A 64 4.70 -5.73 -4.67
N VAL A 65 4.65 -4.42 -4.95
CA VAL A 65 5.88 -3.62 -5.13
C VAL A 65 6.74 -3.70 -3.87
N LEU A 66 6.14 -3.46 -2.70
CA LEU A 66 6.87 -3.45 -1.43
C LEU A 66 7.45 -4.81 -1.05
N GLU A 67 6.81 -5.91 -1.45
CA GLU A 67 7.35 -7.26 -1.27
C GLU A 67 8.57 -7.55 -2.14
N GLN A 68 8.71 -6.87 -3.28
CA GLN A 68 9.85 -7.00 -4.20
C GLN A 68 10.99 -6.03 -3.89
N VAL A 69 10.74 -4.99 -3.07
CA VAL A 69 11.77 -4.02 -2.70
C VAL A 69 12.84 -4.70 -1.84
N ALA A 70 14.11 -4.48 -2.18
CA ALA A 70 15.22 -4.97 -1.38
C ALA A 70 15.41 -4.15 -0.08
N PRO A 71 15.95 -4.76 1.00
CA PRO A 71 16.33 -4.00 2.19
C PRO A 71 17.25 -2.83 1.85
N LYS A 72 17.16 -1.74 2.64
CA LYS A 72 17.95 -0.49 2.48
C LYS A 72 17.61 0.38 1.27
N VAL A 73 16.75 -0.07 0.34
CA VAL A 73 16.24 0.80 -0.75
C VAL A 73 15.39 1.93 -0.17
N LEU A 74 14.49 1.61 0.77
CA LEU A 74 13.68 2.59 1.47
C LEU A 74 14.34 3.01 2.79
N LYS A 75 14.42 4.33 3.00
CA LYS A 75 14.87 4.93 4.26
C LYS A 75 13.76 4.86 5.33
N GLY A 76 14.12 5.04 6.60
CA GLY A 76 13.15 5.04 7.71
C GLY A 76 11.99 6.03 7.50
N GLN A 77 12.30 7.27 7.12
CA GLN A 77 11.27 8.29 6.84
C GLN A 77 10.30 7.87 5.72
N GLN A 78 10.82 7.23 4.67
CA GLN A 78 10.04 6.73 3.54
C GLN A 78 9.11 5.58 3.97
N ARG A 79 9.61 4.67 4.79
CA ARG A 79 8.81 3.59 5.38
C ARG A 79 7.71 4.14 6.30
N ASN A 80 8.01 5.15 7.12
CA ASN A 80 7.03 5.77 8.01
C ASN A 80 5.94 6.51 7.23
N LEU A 81 6.31 7.20 6.13
CA LEU A 81 5.34 7.84 5.23
C LEU A 81 4.37 6.80 4.62
N LEU A 82 4.90 5.69 4.11
CA LEU A 82 4.08 4.60 3.56
C LEU A 82 3.19 3.96 4.63
N CYS A 83 3.73 3.71 5.81
CA CYS A 83 2.97 3.19 6.93
C CYS A 83 1.77 4.10 7.25
N GLY A 84 2.00 5.40 7.42
CA GLY A 84 0.93 6.38 7.64
C GLY A 84 -0.12 6.36 6.54
N PHE A 85 0.31 6.41 5.28
CA PHE A 85 -0.58 6.31 4.12
C PHE A 85 -1.45 5.04 4.15
N ILE A 86 -0.84 3.87 4.37
CA ILE A 86 -1.58 2.59 4.42
C ILE A 86 -2.56 2.56 5.59
N LEU A 87 -2.17 3.07 6.76
CA LEU A 87 -3.07 3.12 7.93
C LEU A 87 -4.29 4.02 7.69
N THR A 88 -4.16 5.12 6.94
CA THR A 88 -5.34 5.91 6.54
C THR A 88 -6.32 5.09 5.71
N ARG A 89 -5.83 4.14 4.90
CA ARG A 89 -6.68 3.29 4.06
C ARG A 89 -7.38 2.19 4.84
N VAL A 90 -6.73 1.63 5.86
CA VAL A 90 -7.38 0.68 6.78
C VAL A 90 -8.58 1.32 7.48
N ALA A 91 -8.48 2.62 7.82
CA ALA A 91 -9.57 3.34 8.46
C ALA A 91 -10.73 3.69 7.51
N ASP A 92 -10.42 3.99 6.24
CA ASP A 92 -11.40 4.47 5.26
C ASP A 92 -12.08 3.35 4.46
N ASP A 93 -11.40 2.23 4.20
CA ASP A 93 -11.85 1.17 3.29
C ASP A 93 -11.59 -0.23 3.85
N SER A 94 -12.66 -0.86 4.35
CA SER A 94 -12.57 -2.22 4.91
C SER A 94 -12.28 -3.30 3.87
N GLU A 95 -12.59 -3.10 2.59
CA GLU A 95 -12.42 -4.14 1.55
C GLU A 95 -10.95 -4.31 1.14
N GLY A 96 -10.17 -3.23 1.17
CA GLY A 96 -8.73 -3.22 0.87
C GLY A 96 -7.83 -3.66 2.03
N THR A 97 -8.42 -3.94 3.18
CA THR A 97 -7.73 -4.21 4.45
C THR A 97 -6.70 -5.33 4.34
N GLY A 98 -7.02 -6.45 3.69
CA GLY A 98 -6.08 -7.56 3.52
C GLY A 98 -4.78 -7.16 2.80
N HIS A 99 -4.88 -6.31 1.78
CA HIS A 99 -3.72 -5.80 1.05
C HIS A 99 -2.94 -4.76 1.87
N CYS A 100 -3.63 -3.97 2.69
CA CYS A 100 -2.98 -3.05 3.63
C CYS A 100 -2.13 -3.80 4.66
N ALA A 101 -2.67 -4.88 5.27
CA ALA A 101 -1.90 -5.74 6.18
C ALA A 101 -0.65 -6.31 5.50
N ARG A 102 -0.81 -6.79 4.26
CA ARG A 102 0.30 -7.33 3.47
C ARG A 102 1.39 -6.30 3.20
N ALA A 103 1.01 -5.09 2.81
CA ALA A 103 1.95 -3.98 2.61
C ALA A 103 2.69 -3.61 3.91
N LEU A 104 1.99 -3.54 5.06
CA LEU A 104 2.62 -3.25 6.36
C LEU A 104 3.62 -4.34 6.77
N MET A 105 3.29 -5.62 6.54
CA MET A 105 4.22 -6.74 6.77
C MET A 105 5.45 -6.66 5.85
N ALA A 106 5.26 -6.29 4.57
CA ALA A 106 6.37 -6.09 3.65
C ALA A 106 7.30 -4.99 4.15
N LEU A 107 6.75 -3.86 4.59
CA LEU A 107 7.52 -2.75 5.14
C LEU A 107 8.27 -3.10 6.44
N GLU A 108 7.71 -3.96 7.28
CA GLU A 108 8.38 -4.48 8.49
C GLU A 108 9.58 -5.35 8.14
N LYS A 109 9.50 -6.14 7.05
CA LYS A 109 10.63 -6.95 6.57
C LYS A 109 11.78 -6.07 6.05
N LEU A 110 11.49 -4.87 5.55
CA LEU A 110 12.50 -3.90 5.10
C LEU A 110 13.20 -3.20 6.28
N GLY A 111 12.64 -3.29 7.47
CA GLY A 111 13.26 -2.96 8.73
C GLY A 111 12.22 -2.95 9.85
N LYS A 112 12.66 -3.22 11.08
CA LYS A 112 11.73 -3.28 12.21
C LYS A 112 11.09 -1.92 12.47
N TRP A 113 9.88 -1.95 13.02
CA TRP A 113 9.20 -0.77 13.53
C TRP A 113 9.76 -0.37 14.89
N ASP A 114 9.77 0.93 15.17
CA ASP A 114 9.88 1.40 16.55
C ASP A 114 8.58 1.09 17.32
N SER A 115 8.66 1.19 18.65
CA SER A 115 7.55 0.86 19.54
C SER A 115 6.30 1.71 19.28
N ASP A 116 6.47 2.98 18.96
CA ASP A 116 5.36 3.91 18.72
C ASP A 116 4.62 3.56 17.43
N THR A 117 5.37 3.27 16.36
CA THR A 117 4.82 2.85 15.07
C THR A 117 4.11 1.50 15.18
N ALA A 118 4.71 0.54 15.88
CA ALA A 118 4.09 -0.77 16.11
C ALA A 118 2.79 -0.65 16.91
N ALA A 119 2.76 0.19 17.95
CA ALA A 119 1.56 0.47 18.72
C ALA A 119 0.48 1.15 17.87
N ASN A 120 0.86 2.12 17.02
CA ASN A 120 -0.08 2.80 16.14
C ASN A 120 -0.71 1.84 15.11
N ILE A 121 0.10 0.96 14.51
CA ILE A 121 -0.40 -0.12 13.64
C ILE A 121 -1.41 -0.95 14.45
N ALA A 122 -0.99 -1.55 15.58
CA ALA A 122 -1.87 -2.40 16.38
C ALA A 122 -3.20 -1.72 16.77
N ASN A 123 -3.16 -0.46 17.21
CA ASN A 123 -4.36 0.29 17.59
C ASN A 123 -5.30 0.52 16.39
N THR A 124 -4.76 0.75 15.20
CA THR A 124 -5.59 0.91 13.98
C THR A 124 -6.40 -0.35 13.67
N TRP A 125 -5.89 -1.52 14.03
CA TRP A 125 -6.53 -2.82 13.76
C TRP A 125 -7.41 -3.33 14.91
N VAL A 126 -7.09 -2.95 16.15
CA VAL A 126 -7.74 -3.47 17.37
C VAL A 126 -8.85 -2.55 17.87
N VAL A 127 -8.77 -1.24 17.61
CA VAL A 127 -9.85 -0.33 18.00
C VAL A 127 -11.02 -0.57 17.05
N PRO A 128 -12.21 -0.94 17.55
CA PRO A 128 -13.39 -1.05 16.68
C PRO A 128 -13.59 0.32 16.04
N VAL A 129 -13.66 0.37 14.70
CA VAL A 129 -14.18 1.51 13.95
C VAL A 129 -15.34 2.06 14.76
N GLN A 130 -15.19 3.25 15.33
CA GLN A 130 -16.29 3.89 16.03
C GLN A 130 -17.36 4.13 14.97
N LEU A 131 -18.32 3.20 14.89
CA LEU A 131 -19.57 3.35 14.18
C LEU A 131 -20.11 4.73 14.58
N GLY A 132 -20.11 5.63 13.60
CA GLY A 132 -20.50 7.00 13.81
C GLY A 132 -21.76 7.06 14.65
N SER A 133 -21.64 7.74 15.80
CA SER A 133 -22.76 8.33 16.50
C SER A 133 -23.41 9.33 15.54
N LYS A 134 -24.21 8.82 14.59
CA LYS A 134 -25.15 9.65 13.85
C LYS A 134 -26.28 9.88 14.84
N ALA A 135 -26.21 11.03 15.49
CA ALA A 135 -27.28 11.58 16.31
C ALA A 135 -28.62 11.36 15.60
N ARG A 136 -29.54 10.70 16.31
CA ARG A 136 -30.95 10.70 15.98
C ARG A 136 -31.46 12.07 16.41
N ASP A 137 -31.75 12.92 15.44
CA ASP A 137 -32.75 13.97 15.56
C ASP A 137 -34.02 13.51 14.83
#